data_AF-A0A8S3JY40-F1
#
_entry.id   AF-A0A8S3JY40-F1
#
_cell.length_a   1.000
_cell.length_b   1.000
_cell.length_c   1.000
_cell.angle_alpha   90.00
_cell.angle_beta   90.00
_cell.angle_gamma   90.00
#
_symmetry.space_group_name_H-M   'P 1'
#
loop_
_entity.id
_entity.type
_entity.pdbx_description
1 polymer ?
#
loop_
_entity_poly.entity_id
_entity_poly.type
_entity_poly.pdbx_seq_one_letter_code
_entity_poly.pdbx_strand_id
1 'polypeptide(L)' 'RIPPSLGQLRKLRHLDLEENKLDSLPQEIGYLRELTRLIVASNQLTQLPRSIG' A
#
# COMPACT_ATOMS: atom_id res chain seq x y z
N ARG A 1 4.98 -10.02 -0.39
CA ARG A 1 3.60 -9.76 0.09
C ARG A 1 3.68 -8.84 1.30
N ILE A 2 2.77 -7.88 1.40
CA ILE A 2 2.72 -6.92 2.52
C ILE A 2 1.82 -7.49 3.62
N PRO A 3 2.23 -7.45 4.90
CA PRO A 3 1.38 -7.92 5.99
C PRO A 3 0.19 -6.97 6.25
N PRO A 4 -0.98 -7.48 6.64
CA PRO A 4 -2.14 -6.67 7.03
C PRO A 4 -1.84 -5.68 8.17
N SER A 5 -0.89 -6.03 9.04
CA SER A 5 -0.44 -5.19 10.15
C SER A 5 0.12 -3.83 9.70
N LEU A 6 0.48 -3.67 8.42
CA LEU A 6 0.86 -2.37 7.87
C LEU A 6 -0.22 -1.31 8.12
N GLY A 7 -1.51 -1.67 8.04
CA GLY A 7 -2.62 -0.75 8.29
C GLY A 7 -2.69 -0.18 9.72
N GLN A 8 -1.89 -0.72 10.65
CA GLN A 8 -1.77 -0.18 12.01
C GLN A 8 -0.87 1.06 12.09
N LEU A 9 -0.06 1.33 11.05
CA LEU A 9 0.83 2.50 10.98
C LEU A 9 0.05 3.77 10.63
N ARG A 10 -0.88 4.16 11.52
CA ARG A 10 -1.83 5.27 11.28
C ARG A 10 -1.16 6.63 11.02
N LYS A 11 0.09 6.81 11.45
CA LYS A 11 0.90 8.02 11.26
C LYS A 11 1.84 7.95 10.05
N LEU A 12 1.79 6.87 9.27
CA LEU A 12 2.65 6.73 8.10
C LEU A 12 2.19 7.70 7.01
N ARG A 13 3.08 8.61 6.60
CA ARG A 13 2.78 9.64 5.60
C ARG A 13 3.28 9.30 4.20
N HIS A 14 4.34 8.50 4.13
CA HIS A 14 5.00 8.11 2.89
C HIS A 14 5.26 6.61 2.94
N LEU A 15 4.78 5.91 1.93
CA LEU A 15 5.02 4.48 1.72
C LEU A 15 5.56 4.28 0.32
N ASP A 16 6.82 3.84 0.26
CA ASP A 16 7.50 3.51 -0.97
C ASP A 16 7.69 2.00 -1.06
N LEU A 17 7.14 1.42 -2.12
CA LEU A 17 7.21 0.00 -2.46
C LEU A 17 7.69 -0.18 -3.90
N GLU A 18 8.37 0.81 -4.49
CA GLU A 18 8.89 0.77 -5.85
C GLU A 18 9.81 -0.44 -6.07
N GLU A 19 9.87 -0.93 -7.31
CA GLU A 19 10.79 -2.00 -7.76
C GLU A 19 10.66 -3.31 -6.97
N ASN A 20 9.44 -3.69 -6.62
CA ASN A 20 9.15 -4.94 -5.95
C ASN A 20 8.40 -5.93 -6.87
N LYS A 21 8.11 -7.12 -6.33
CA LYS A 21 7.35 -8.18 -7.04
C LYS A 21 5.96 -8.35 -6.42
N LEU A 22 5.31 -7.26 -6.02
CA LEU A 22 3.97 -7.31 -5.43
C LEU A 22 2.94 -7.59 -6.52
N ASP A 23 2.14 -8.65 -6.29
CA ASP A 23 0.97 -9.03 -7.10
C ASP A 23 -0.32 -8.35 -6.62
N SER A 24 -0.33 -7.89 -5.37
CA SER A 24 -1.47 -7.32 -4.67
C SER A 24 -1.04 -6.43 -3.51
N LEU A 25 -1.94 -5.53 -3.11
CA LEU A 25 -1.84 -4.77 -1.86
C LEU A 25 -2.99 -5.19 -0.93
N PRO A 26 -2.76 -5.28 0.39
CA PRO A 26 -3.81 -5.57 1.37
C PRO A 26 -4.85 -4.45 1.42
N GLN A 27 -6.12 -4.76 1.74
CA GLN A 27 -7.17 -3.74 1.90
C GLN A 27 -6.88 -2.80 3.08
N GLU A 28 -6.12 -3.28 4.06
CA GLU A 28 -5.67 -2.56 5.25
C GLU A 28 -4.79 -1.34 4.90
N ILE A 29 -4.29 -1.24 3.67
CA ILE A 29 -3.59 -0.04 3.21
C ILE A 29 -4.50 1.22 3.30
N GLY A 30 -5.82 1.07 3.21
CA GLY A 30 -6.77 2.16 3.44
C GLY A 30 -6.92 2.58 4.91
N TYR A 31 -6.31 1.86 5.85
CA TYR A 31 -6.26 2.27 7.26
C TYR A 31 -5.13 3.26 7.55
N LEU A 32 -4.23 3.49 6.58
CA LEU A 32 -3.15 4.46 6.66
C LEU A 32 -3.70 5.90 6.49
N ARG A 33 -4.41 6.39 7.51
CA ARG A 33 -5.17 7.66 7.45
C ARG A 33 -4.33 8.91 7.19
N GLU A 34 -3.05 8.89 7.56
CA GLU A 34 -2.14 10.01 7.31
C GLU A 34 -1.30 9.84 6.03
N LEU A 35 -1.55 8.78 5.24
CA LEU A 35 -0.78 8.50 4.04
C LEU A 35 -1.06 9.55 2.97
N THR A 36 -0.02 10.28 2.60
CA THR A 36 -0.07 11.33 1.57
C THR A 36 0.64 10.93 0.29
N ARG A 37 1.50 9.91 0.34
CA ARG A 37 2.24 9.41 -0.82
C ARG A 37 2.36 7.89 -0.76
N LEU A 38 1.89 7.23 -1.80
CA LEU A 38 2.05 5.80 -2.04
C LEU A 38 2.75 5.61 -3.39
N ILE A 39 3.95 5.04 -3.39
CA ILE A 39 4.70 4.71 -4.61
C ILE A 39 4.69 3.19 -4.74
N VAL A 40 4.17 2.70 -5.87
CA VAL A 40 4.04 1.26 -6.17
C VAL A 40 4.48 0.94 -7.60
N ALA A 41 5.22 1.86 -8.24
CA ALA A 41 5.72 1.67 -9.59
C ALA A 41 6.65 0.45 -9.66
N SER A 42 6.84 -0.08 -10.87
CA SER A 42 7.70 -1.25 -11.11
C SER A 42 7.34 -2.48 -10.25
N ASN A 43 6.04 -2.72 -10.05
CA ASN A 43 5.48 -3.94 -9.44
C ASN A 43 4.64 -4.73 -10.45
N GLN A 44 4.01 -5.82 -10.00
CA GLN A 44 3.14 -6.70 -10.80
C GLN A 44 1.66 -6.52 -10.40
N LEU A 45 1.31 -5.34 -9.88
CA LEU A 45 -0.05 -5.03 -9.45
C LEU A 45 -0.98 -4.93 -10.68
N THR A 46 -1.98 -5.81 -10.74
CA THR A 46 -3.02 -5.77 -11.78
C THR A 46 -4.25 -4.96 -11.36
N GLN A 47 -4.38 -4.71 -10.06
CA GLN A 47 -5.48 -3.98 -9.45
C GLN A 47 -5.02 -3.30 -8.17
N LEU A 48 -5.64 -2.16 -7.86
CA LEU A 48 -5.53 -1.53 -6.56
C LEU A 48 -6.68 -2.01 -5.65
N PRO A 49 -6.45 -2.14 -4.33
CA PRO A 49 -7.53 -2.44 -3.40
C PRO A 49 -8.55 -1.30 -3.41
N ARG A 50 -9.85 -1.65 -3.32
CA ARG A 50 -10.97 -0.68 -3.32
C ARG A 50 -10.84 0.43 -2.26
N SER A 51 -10.05 0.17 -1.22
CA SER A 51 -9.76 1.11 -0.15
C SER A 51 -8.90 2.30 -0.56
N ILE A 52 -8.26 2.25 -1.74
CA ILE A 52 -7.46 3.34 -2.35
C ILE A 52 -8.09 3.83 -3.67
N GLY A 53 -9.37 3.48 -3.90
CA GLY A 53 -10.13 3.79 -5.12
C GLY A 53 -10.06 5.26 -5.56
#